data_AF-A0A417SI29-F1
#
_entry.id   AF-A0A417SI29-F1
#
_cell.length_a   1.000
_cell.length_b   1.000
_cell.length_c   1.000
_cell.angle_alpha   90.00
_cell.angle_beta   90.00
_cell.angle_gamma   90.00
#
_symmetry.space_group_name_H-M   'P 1'
#
loop_
_entity.id
_entity.type
_entity.pdbx_description
1 polymer ?
#
loop_
_entity_poly.entity_id
_entity_poly.type
_entity_poly.pdbx_seq_one_letter_code
_entity_poly.pdbx_strand_id
1 'polypeptide(L)'
;MVEFKLPKVKRNTVVGRNNREQFSAEINSYIAQTRVYRSYFEDPNNRRWFEKKYGFKVYKPKRYLVVGRRNDFECDEWIEIKSDYTDVEIVTYDDLVDTVVSQFYQ
;
A
#
# COMPACT_ATOMS: atom_id res chain seq x y z
N MET A 1 -6.19 1.25 -6.30
CA MET A 1 -5.93 -0.19 -6.52
C MET A 1 -5.55 -0.80 -5.18
N VAL A 2 -6.07 -1.98 -4.85
CA VAL A 2 -5.82 -2.67 -3.59
C VAL A 2 -5.05 -3.97 -3.87
N GLU A 3 -3.96 -4.19 -3.15
CA GLU A 3 -3.13 -5.40 -3.23
C GLU A 3 -3.13 -6.08 -1.85
N PHE A 4 -3.51 -7.36 -1.81
CA PHE A 4 -3.52 -8.15 -0.57
C PHE A 4 -2.26 -9.02 -0.47
N LYS A 5 -1.54 -8.92 0.63
CA LYS A 5 -0.42 -9.80 0.98
C LYS A 5 -0.74 -10.59 2.23
N LEU A 6 0.18 -11.45 2.66
CA LEU A 6 -0.07 -12.33 3.80
C LEU A 6 -0.29 -11.50 5.09
N PRO A 7 -1.16 -11.98 5.99
CA PRO A 7 -1.41 -11.33 7.28
C PRO A 7 -0.26 -11.49 8.26
N LYS A 8 0.70 -12.38 7.97
CA LYS A 8 1.91 -12.58 8.77
C LYS A 8 3.12 -12.17 7.95
N VAL A 9 3.85 -11.16 8.42
CA VAL A 9 5.13 -10.76 7.82
C VAL A 9 6.22 -11.70 8.36
N LYS A 10 7.13 -12.16 7.51
CA LYS A 10 8.13 -13.18 7.91
C LYS A 10 9.30 -12.59 8.70
N ARG A 11 9.53 -11.29 8.54
CA ARG A 11 10.65 -10.53 9.10
C ARG A 11 10.13 -9.21 9.65
N ASN A 12 10.99 -8.50 10.37
CA ASN A 12 10.71 -7.12 10.78
C ASN A 12 10.32 -6.29 9.56
N THR A 13 9.28 -5.46 9.73
CA THR A 13 8.72 -4.58 8.70
C THR A 13 9.62 -3.37 8.46
N VAL A 14 10.32 -2.92 9.50
CA VAL A 14 11.36 -1.89 9.48
C VAL A 14 12.72 -2.52 9.77
N VAL A 15 13.75 -2.09 9.03
CA VAL A 15 15.15 -2.48 9.19
C VAL A 15 16.04 -1.26 9.05
N GLY A 16 17.21 -1.27 9.71
CA GLY A 16 18.15 -0.15 9.62
C GLY A 16 18.95 0.02 10.90
N ARG A 17 19.71 1.10 10.96
CA ARG A 17 20.35 1.62 12.17
C ARG A 17 19.77 3.02 12.43
N ASN A 18 19.86 3.50 13.67
CA ASN A 18 19.42 4.83 14.07
C ASN A 18 19.69 5.91 12.99
N ASN A 19 18.65 6.64 12.58
CA ASN A 19 18.61 7.67 11.54
C ASN A 19 18.84 7.15 10.10
N ARG A 20 18.68 5.85 9.85
CA ARG A 20 18.77 5.18 8.54
C ARG A 20 17.81 4.00 8.45
N GLU A 21 16.63 4.14 9.05
CA GLU A 21 15.55 3.17 9.04
C GLU A 21 14.85 3.15 7.70
N GLN A 22 14.47 1.96 7.26
CA GLN A 22 13.87 1.71 5.98
C GLN A 22 12.85 0.58 6.11
N PHE A 23 11.89 0.55 5.20
CA PHE A 23 11.09 -0.66 5.04
C PHE A 23 11.97 -1.84 4.67
N SER A 24 11.61 -3.01 5.20
CA SER A 24 12.28 -4.25 4.86
C SER A 24 12.17 -4.56 3.38
N ALA A 25 13.08 -5.40 2.89
CA ALA A 25 13.09 -5.82 1.49
C ALA A 25 11.75 -6.46 1.05
N GLU A 26 11.03 -7.10 1.98
CA GLU A 26 9.71 -7.68 1.75
C GLU A 26 8.66 -6.60 1.46
N ILE A 27 8.54 -5.59 2.34
CA ILE A 27 7.61 -4.47 2.16
C ILE A 27 7.95 -3.67 0.90
N ASN A 28 9.24 -3.37 0.68
CA ASN A 28 9.69 -2.67 -0.51
C ASN A 28 9.38 -3.43 -1.81
N SER A 29 9.48 -4.78 -1.80
CA SER A 29 9.07 -5.60 -2.95
C SER A 29 7.58 -5.47 -3.24
N TYR A 30 6.73 -5.43 -2.22
CA TYR A 30 5.28 -5.27 -2.39
C TYR A 30 4.94 -3.88 -2.92
N ILE A 31 5.59 -2.83 -2.41
CA ILE A 31 5.46 -1.47 -2.92
C ILE A 31 5.88 -1.41 -4.40
N ALA A 32 7.00 -2.06 -4.76
CA ALA A 32 7.49 -2.10 -6.13
C ALA A 32 6.52 -2.83 -7.08
N GLN A 33 5.89 -3.94 -6.64
CA GLN A 33 4.87 -4.64 -7.43
C GLN A 33 3.71 -3.70 -7.78
N THR A 34 3.28 -2.85 -6.84
CA THR A 34 2.19 -1.90 -7.10
C THR A 34 2.58 -0.75 -8.04
N ARG A 35 3.89 -0.48 -8.25
CA ARG A 35 4.36 0.58 -9.19
C ARG A 35 4.04 0.25 -10.64
N VAL A 36 4.00 -1.04 -11.00
CA VAL A 36 3.69 -1.50 -12.36
C VAL A 36 2.34 -0.93 -12.83
N TYR A 37 1.36 -0.88 -11.94
CA TYR A 37 0.04 -0.32 -12.23
C TYR A 37 0.07 1.19 -12.44
N ARG A 38 0.88 1.91 -11.66
CA ARG A 38 1.05 3.35 -11.87
C ARG A 38 1.62 3.61 -13.27
N SER A 39 2.69 2.92 -13.64
CA SER A 39 3.32 3.05 -14.95
C SER A 39 2.36 2.68 -16.09
N TYR A 40 1.50 1.67 -15.90
CA TYR A 40 0.46 1.33 -16.88
C TYR A 40 -0.48 2.51 -17.17
N PHE A 41 -0.93 3.24 -16.14
CA PHE A 41 -1.81 4.39 -16.28
C PHE A 41 -1.09 5.72 -16.59
N GLU A 42 0.24 5.76 -16.62
CA GLU A 42 0.97 6.94 -17.08
C GLU A 42 0.85 7.12 -18.60
N ASP A 43 0.80 6.00 -19.36
CA ASP A 43 0.57 6.01 -20.80
C ASP A 43 -0.86 6.54 -21.14
N PRO A 44 -0.97 7.63 -21.91
CA PRO A 44 -2.26 8.15 -22.37
C PRO A 44 -3.10 7.14 -23.16
N ASN A 45 -2.48 6.21 -23.89
CA ASN A 45 -3.17 5.20 -24.70
C ASN A 45 -3.89 4.19 -23.80
N ASN A 46 -3.22 3.71 -22.76
CA ASN A 46 -3.80 2.79 -21.78
C ASN A 46 -4.96 3.45 -21.02
N ARG A 47 -4.81 4.73 -20.66
CA ARG A 47 -5.90 5.50 -20.04
C ARG A 47 -7.11 5.63 -20.95
N ARG A 48 -6.91 5.98 -22.22
CA ARG A 48 -8.01 6.08 -23.20
C ARG A 48 -8.68 4.74 -23.44
N TRP A 49 -7.91 3.66 -23.52
CA TRP A 49 -8.45 2.31 -23.67
C TRP A 49 -9.28 1.90 -22.44
N PHE A 50 -8.77 2.15 -21.23
CA PHE A 50 -9.46 1.86 -19.98
C PHE A 50 -10.75 2.67 -19.84
N GLU A 51 -10.70 3.97 -20.14
CA GLU A 51 -11.87 4.86 -20.13
C GLU A 51 -12.91 4.39 -21.14
N LYS A 52 -12.50 4.02 -22.36
CA LYS A 52 -13.42 3.51 -23.39
C LYS A 52 -14.05 2.16 -22.99
N LYS A 53 -13.30 1.30 -22.30
CA LYS A 53 -13.76 -0.05 -21.93
C LYS A 53 -14.65 -0.05 -20.68
N TYR A 54 -14.33 0.76 -19.68
CA TYR A 54 -14.99 0.71 -18.37
C TYR A 54 -15.73 2.01 -17.99
N GLY A 55 -15.56 3.10 -18.75
CA GLY A 55 -16.22 4.38 -18.48
C GLY A 55 -15.61 5.21 -17.36
N PHE A 56 -14.48 4.78 -16.78
CA PHE A 56 -13.84 5.46 -15.66
C PHE A 56 -12.56 6.18 -16.07
N LYS A 57 -12.38 7.42 -15.59
CA LYS A 57 -11.14 8.18 -15.73
C LYS A 57 -10.22 7.89 -14.56
N VAL A 58 -9.04 7.33 -14.85
CA VAL A 58 -8.02 7.04 -13.84
C VAL A 58 -6.80 7.93 -14.09
N TYR A 59 -6.40 8.69 -13.07
CA TYR A 59 -5.16 9.45 -13.08
C TYR A 59 -4.46 9.27 -11.73
N LYS A 60 -3.25 8.70 -11.76
CA LYS A 60 -2.42 8.42 -10.57
C LYS A 60 -3.23 7.78 -9.42
N PRO A 61 -3.71 6.54 -9.59
CA PRO A 61 -4.56 5.92 -8.59
C PRO A 61 -3.80 5.75 -7.27
N LYS A 62 -4.47 6.06 -6.14
CA LYS A 62 -3.97 5.67 -4.81
C LYS A 62 -3.79 4.15 -4.77
N ARG A 63 -2.64 3.72 -4.25
CA ARG A 63 -2.26 2.30 -4.12
C ARG A 63 -2.42 1.92 -2.67
N TYR A 64 -3.26 0.92 -2.39
CA TYR A 64 -3.44 0.38 -1.04
C TYR A 64 -2.76 -0.98 -0.97
N LEU A 65 -1.87 -1.15 -0.01
CA LEU A 65 -1.20 -2.40 0.30
C LEU A 65 -1.75 -2.91 1.64
N VAL A 66 -2.48 -4.02 1.61
CA VAL A 66 -2.97 -4.67 2.83
C VAL A 66 -2.00 -5.78 3.22
N VAL A 67 -1.33 -5.62 4.36
CA VAL A 67 -0.27 -6.55 4.82
C VAL A 67 -0.12 -6.53 6.33
N GLY A 68 0.18 -7.69 6.92
CA GLY A 68 0.52 -7.80 8.34
C GLY A 68 -0.63 -7.50 9.31
N ARG A 69 -0.30 -7.53 10.60
CA ARG A 69 -1.14 -7.15 11.73
C ARG A 69 -0.61 -5.88 12.38
N ARG A 70 -1.42 -5.19 13.18
CA ARG A 70 -1.03 -3.96 13.89
C ARG A 70 0.28 -4.12 14.67
N ASN A 71 0.45 -5.26 15.33
CA ASN A 71 1.65 -5.60 16.11
C ASN A 71 2.92 -5.67 15.25
N ASP A 72 2.81 -5.90 13.94
CA ASP A 72 3.95 -5.89 13.02
C ASP A 72 4.46 -4.46 12.73
N PHE A 73 3.72 -3.41 13.14
CA PHE A 73 3.95 -2.00 12.76
C PHE A 73 3.95 -1.01 13.95
N GLU A 74 4.23 -1.47 15.18
CA GLU A 74 4.17 -0.65 16.41
C GLU A 74 5.34 0.35 16.60
N CYS A 75 6.18 0.56 15.58
CA CYS A 75 7.40 1.40 15.68
C CYS A 75 7.11 2.85 15.25
N ASP A 76 7.61 3.86 15.95
CA ASP A 76 7.47 5.28 15.53
C ASP A 76 8.11 5.54 14.16
N GLU A 77 9.22 4.86 13.89
CA GLU A 77 9.96 4.90 12.62
C GLU A 77 9.10 4.41 11.45
N TRP A 78 8.11 3.54 11.71
CA TRP A 78 7.16 3.12 10.69
C TRP A 78 6.33 4.30 10.18
N ILE A 79 5.87 5.17 11.08
CA ILE A 79 5.05 6.34 10.73
C ILE A 79 5.87 7.32 9.90
N GLU A 80 7.12 7.54 10.29
CA GLU A 80 8.05 8.41 9.57
C GLU A 80 8.32 7.88 8.15
N ILE A 81 8.74 6.61 8.02
CA ILE A 81 9.01 6.00 6.70
C ILE A 81 7.73 5.94 5.86
N LYS A 82 6.56 5.68 6.45
CA LYS A 82 5.28 5.69 5.73
C LYS A 82 4.97 7.07 5.17
N SER A 83 5.31 8.15 5.88
CA SER A 83 5.06 9.52 5.44
C SER A 83 5.84 9.90 4.16
N ASP A 84 6.97 9.24 3.88
CA ASP A 84 7.72 9.40 2.63
C ASP A 84 6.95 8.90 1.39
N TYR A 85 5.97 8.00 1.59
CA TYR A 85 5.17 7.42 0.51
C TYR A 85 3.82 8.10 0.37
N THR A 86 3.76 9.15 -0.45
CA THR A 86 2.51 9.93 -0.67
C THR A 86 1.44 9.23 -1.53
N ASP A 87 1.84 8.22 -2.31
CA ASP A 87 0.96 7.55 -3.27
C ASP A 87 0.73 6.06 -2.98
N VAL A 88 1.22 5.58 -1.82
CA VAL A 88 1.01 4.23 -1.30
C VAL A 88 0.52 4.32 0.13
N GLU A 89 -0.64 3.76 0.38
CA GLU A 89 -1.19 3.58 1.71
C GLU A 89 -0.95 2.14 2.14
N ILE A 90 -0.21 1.93 3.22
CA ILE A 90 -0.04 0.61 3.84
C ILE A 90 -1.05 0.48 4.98
N VAL A 91 -1.88 -0.55 4.91
CA VAL A 91 -3.00 -0.83 5.82
C VAL A 91 -2.83 -2.23 6.39
N THR A 92 -3.07 -2.41 7.68
CA THR A 92 -3.01 -3.74 8.29
C THR A 92 -4.34 -4.47 8.11
N TYR A 93 -4.32 -5.79 8.29
CA TYR A 93 -5.58 -6.55 8.29
C TYR A 93 -6.51 -6.14 9.42
N ASP A 94 -5.97 -5.72 10.56
CA ASP A 94 -6.76 -5.24 11.70
C ASP A 94 -7.46 -3.92 11.34
N ASP A 95 -6.74 -2.97 10.73
CA ASP A 95 -7.33 -1.69 10.30
C ASP A 95 -8.43 -1.88 9.24
N LEU A 96 -8.23 -2.85 8.34
CA LEU A 96 -9.24 -3.20 7.33
C LEU A 96 -10.51 -3.74 8.00
N VAL A 97 -10.38 -4.68 8.94
CA VAL A 97 -11.52 -5.24 9.67
C VAL A 97 -12.22 -4.15 10.48
N ASP A 98 -11.48 -3.31 11.20
CA ASP A 98 -12.04 -2.21 11.99
C ASP A 98 -12.84 -1.24 11.11
N THR A 99 -12.32 -0.91 9.92
CA THR A 99 -13.01 -0.04 8.95
C THR A 99 -14.31 -0.67 8.46
N VAL A 100 -14.28 -1.96 8.14
CA VAL A 100 -15.46 -2.69 7.65
C VAL A 100 -16.51 -2.82 8.75
N VAL A 101 -16.10 -3.19 9.96
CA VAL A 101 -16.96 -3.26 11.14
C VAL A 101 -17.65 -1.92 11.37
N SER A 102 -16.90 -0.82 11.39
CA SER A 102 -17.44 0.53 11.57
C SER A 102 -18.53 0.88 10.54
N GLN A 103 -18.37 0.49 9.28
CA GLN A 103 -19.38 0.72 8.22
C GLN A 103 -20.68 -0.07 8.42
N PHE A 104 -20.61 -1.25 9.03
CA PHE A 104 -21.80 -2.09 9.28
C PHE A 104 -22.57 -1.70 10.54
N TYR A 105 -21.93 -0.97 11.47
CA TYR A 105 -22.55 -0.48 12.70
C TYR A 105 -22.96 1.00 12.64
N GLN A 106 -22.98 1.61 11.43
CA GLN A 106 -23.69 2.86 11.15
C GLN A 106 -25.16 2.60 10.82
#